data_AF-A0A451C023-F1
#
_entry.id   AF-A0A451C023-F1
#
_cell.length_a   1.000
_cell.length_b   1.000
_cell.length_c   1.000
_cell.angle_alpha   90.00
_cell.angle_beta   90.00
_cell.angle_gamma   90.00
#
_symmetry.space_group_name_H-M   'P 1'
#
loop_
_entity.id
_entity.type
_entity.pdbx_description
1 polymer ?
#
loop_
_entity_poly.entity_id
_entity_poly.type
_entity_poly.pdbx_seq_one_letter_code
_entity_poly.pdbx_strand_id
1 'polypeptide(L)'
;MTAITFDTLKFVRTLRDAQFNEYQAEAISRAFQGAQDESKAATQAELREIDNKLDKLRSQIREVELRLTIHMGAMLATAIAILVAIDRFLPIPAT
;
A
#
# COMPACT_ATOMS: atom_id res chain seq x y z
N MET A 1 -2.10 -16.01 3.47
CA MET A 1 -3.58 -16.03 3.44
C MET A 1 -4.04 -17.40 3.00
N THR A 2 -4.77 -18.12 3.82
CA THR A 2 -5.41 -19.39 3.45
C THR A 2 -6.54 -19.09 2.48
N ALA A 3 -6.38 -19.47 1.21
CA ALA A 3 -7.43 -19.35 0.22
C ALA A 3 -8.57 -20.30 0.63
N ILE A 4 -9.72 -19.76 1.02
CA ILE A 4 -10.93 -20.55 1.23
C ILE A 4 -11.43 -20.95 -0.16
N THR A 5 -11.23 -22.22 -0.52
CA THR A 5 -11.69 -22.79 -1.78
C THR A 5 -13.19 -23.06 -1.72
N PHE A 6 -13.90 -22.70 -2.79
CA PHE A 6 -15.32 -23.01 -2.91
C PHE A 6 -15.46 -24.50 -3.28
N ASP A 7 -16.09 -25.29 -2.42
CA ASP A 7 -16.33 -26.71 -2.66
C ASP A 7 -17.68 -26.89 -3.39
N THR A 8 -17.60 -26.90 -4.71
CA THR A 8 -18.74 -27.08 -5.64
C THR A 8 -19.53 -28.35 -5.31
N LEU A 9 -18.87 -29.44 -4.88
CA LEU A 9 -19.52 -30.72 -4.60
C LEU A 9 -20.34 -30.65 -3.31
N LYS A 10 -19.79 -30.06 -2.25
CA LYS A 10 -20.52 -29.84 -1.00
C LYS A 10 -21.70 -28.88 -1.21
N PHE A 11 -21.53 -27.87 -2.05
CA PHE A 11 -22.58 -26.91 -2.39
C PHE A 11 -23.75 -27.56 -3.14
N VAL A 12 -23.48 -28.33 -4.20
CA VAL A 12 -24.50 -29.09 -4.94
C VAL A 12 -25.24 -30.07 -4.04
N ARG A 13 -24.52 -30.78 -3.15
CA ARG A 13 -25.14 -31.67 -2.15
C ARG A 13 -26.11 -30.94 -1.24
N THR A 14 -25.72 -29.77 -0.75
CA THR A 14 -26.57 -28.93 0.12
C THR A 14 -27.85 -28.49 -0.60
N LEU A 15 -27.76 -28.12 -1.87
CA LEU A 15 -28.93 -27.76 -2.68
C LEU A 15 -29.85 -28.96 -2.91
N ARG A 16 -29.28 -30.14 -3.17
CA ARG A 16 -30.08 -31.36 -3.31
C ARG A 16 -30.79 -31.75 -2.01
N ASP A 17 -30.14 -31.60 -0.87
CA ASP A 17 -30.75 -31.84 0.44
C ASP A 17 -31.90 -30.85 0.72
N ALA A 18 -31.88 -29.68 0.09
CA ALA A 18 -32.97 -28.69 0.07
C ALA A 18 -34.02 -28.93 -1.03
N GLN A 19 -34.07 -30.12 -1.63
CA GLN A 19 -34.99 -30.54 -2.69
C GLN A 19 -34.82 -29.85 -4.06
N PHE A 20 -33.69 -29.20 -4.33
CA PHE A 20 -33.36 -28.80 -5.69
C PHE A 20 -33.02 -30.03 -6.54
N ASN A 21 -33.48 -30.06 -7.79
CA ASN A 21 -33.08 -31.12 -8.71
C ASN A 21 -31.62 -30.94 -9.16
N GLU A 22 -31.01 -32.00 -9.69
CA GLU A 22 -29.58 -32.00 -10.06
C GLU A 22 -29.23 -30.86 -11.03
N TYR A 23 -30.09 -30.62 -12.03
CA TYR A 23 -29.89 -29.56 -13.01
C TYR A 23 -29.89 -28.16 -12.36
N GLN A 24 -30.83 -27.90 -11.46
CA GLN A 24 -30.90 -26.65 -10.70
C GLN A 24 -29.69 -26.49 -9.78
N ALA A 25 -29.33 -27.55 -9.05
CA ALA A 25 -28.21 -27.53 -8.13
C ALA A 25 -26.88 -27.25 -8.84
N GLU A 26 -26.65 -27.90 -9.99
CA GLU A 26 -25.48 -27.62 -10.83
C GLU A 26 -25.49 -26.21 -11.40
N ALA A 27 -26.62 -25.74 -11.94
CA ALA A 27 -26.73 -24.42 -12.54
C ALA A 27 -26.45 -23.30 -11.52
N ILE A 28 -27.03 -23.41 -10.32
CA ILE A 28 -26.81 -22.45 -9.23
C ILE A 28 -25.36 -22.51 -8.75
N SER A 29 -24.78 -23.71 -8.63
CA SER A 29 -23.38 -23.88 -8.22
C SER A 29 -22.40 -23.22 -9.20
N ARG A 30 -22.62 -23.39 -10.50
CA ARG A 30 -21.78 -22.75 -11.55
C ARG A 30 -21.93 -21.23 -11.55
N ALA A 31 -23.16 -20.72 -11.44
CA ALA A 31 -23.40 -19.28 -11.37
C ALA A 31 -22.72 -18.64 -10.15
N PHE A 32 -22.81 -19.30 -8.99
CA PHE A 32 -22.19 -18.82 -7.76
C PHE A 32 -20.65 -18.89 -7.81
N GLN A 33 -20.09 -19.95 -8.40
CA GLN A 33 -18.65 -20.06 -8.62
C GLN A 33 -18.12 -18.94 -9.52
N GLY A 34 -18.81 -18.66 -10.64
CA GLY A 34 -18.45 -17.56 -11.53
C GLY A 34 -18.47 -16.20 -10.85
N ALA A 35 -19.52 -15.91 -10.06
CA ALA A 35 -19.63 -14.66 -9.32
C ALA A 35 -18.53 -14.49 -8.24
N GLN A 36 -18.15 -15.57 -7.57
CA GLN A 36 -17.05 -15.55 -6.59
C GLN A 36 -15.70 -15.30 -7.24
N ASP A 37 -15.43 -15.90 -8.40
CA ASP A 37 -14.16 -15.72 -9.11
C ASP A 37 -14.00 -14.27 -9.60
N GLU A 38 -15.08 -13.66 -10.09
CA GLU A 38 -15.10 -12.25 -10.48
C GLU A 38 -14.92 -11.31 -9.27
N SER A 39 -15.58 -11.60 -8.14
CA SER A 39 -15.43 -10.83 -6.90
C SER A 39 -14.00 -10.90 -6.32
N LYS A 40 -13.35 -12.07 -6.38
CA LYS A 40 -11.95 -12.25 -5.97
C LYS A 40 -11.00 -11.46 -6.86
N ALA A 41 -11.23 -11.44 -8.17
CA ALA A 41 -10.41 -10.67 -9.10
C ALA A 41 -10.51 -9.17 -8.83
N ALA A 42 -11.72 -8.65 -8.57
CA ALA A 42 -11.94 -7.25 -8.20
C ALA A 42 -11.21 -6.88 -6.89
N THR A 43 -11.36 -7.71 -5.85
CA THR A 43 -10.71 -7.49 -4.55
C THR A 43 -9.18 -7.51 -4.67
N GLN A 44 -8.62 -8.43 -5.46
CA GLN A 44 -7.17 -8.49 -5.68
C GLN A 44 -6.65 -7.28 -6.47
N ALA A 45 -7.42 -6.78 -7.44
CA ALA A 45 -7.07 -5.58 -8.18
C ALA A 45 -7.04 -4.35 -7.27
N GLU A 46 -8.04 -4.19 -6.40
CA GLU A 46 -8.09 -3.11 -5.40
C GLU A 46 -6.92 -3.18 -4.41
N LEU A 47 -6.58 -4.38 -3.93
CA LEU A 47 -5.43 -4.57 -3.03
C LEU A 47 -4.11 -4.17 -3.70
N ARG A 48 -3.91 -4.53 -4.96
CA ARG A 48 -2.73 -4.10 -5.74
C ARG A 48 -2.69 -2.59 -5.92
N GLU A 49 -3.84 -1.95 -6.12
CA GLU A 49 -3.91 -0.50 -6.22
C GLU A 49 -3.53 0.18 -4.90
N ILE A 50 -3.96 -0.37 -3.77
CA ILE A 50 -3.58 0.10 -2.43
C ILE A 50 -2.07 -0.05 -2.21
N ASP A 51 -1.48 -1.19 -2.55
CA ASP A 51 -0.03 -1.41 -2.42
C ASP A 51 0.75 -0.39 -3.27
N ASN A 52 0.35 -0.18 -4.52
CA ASN A 52 0.97 0.82 -5.39
C ASN A 52 0.86 2.25 -4.83
N LYS A 53 -0.28 2.61 -4.23
CA LYS A 53 -0.47 3.91 -3.57
C LYS A 53 0.43 4.04 -2.35
N LEU A 54 0.56 2.98 -1.54
CA LEU A 54 1.46 2.95 -0.38
C LEU A 54 2.92 3.12 -0.78
N ASP A 55 3.37 2.42 -1.82
CA ASP A 55 4.74 2.53 -2.31
C ASP A 55 5.04 3.94 -2.85
N LYS A 56 4.08 4.54 -3.56
CA LYS A 56 4.19 5.92 -4.02
C LYS A 56 4.29 6.90 -2.86
N LEU A 57 3.46 6.74 -1.83
CA LEU A 57 3.51 7.58 -0.63
C LEU A 57 4.84 7.43 0.13
N ARG A 58 5.34 6.19 0.29
CA ARG A 58 6.64 5.92 0.92
C ARG A 58 7.79 6.60 0.16
N SER A 59 7.75 6.56 -1.17
CA SER A 59 8.72 7.24 -2.03
C SER A 59 8.68 8.75 -1.86
N GLN A 60 7.48 9.35 -1.88
CA GLN A 60 7.30 10.78 -1.67
C GLN A 60 7.78 11.25 -0.29
N ILE A 61 7.49 10.48 0.77
CA ILE A 61 7.96 10.77 2.13
C ILE A 61 9.49 10.78 2.16
N ARG A 62 10.13 9.76 1.56
CA ARG A 62 11.60 9.67 1.51
C ARG A 62 12.23 10.85 0.76
N GLU A 63 11.63 11.29 -0.34
CA GLU A 63 12.12 12.46 -1.07
C GLU A 63 12.01 13.72 -0.21
N VAL A 64 10.89 13.92 0.50
CA VAL A 64 10.70 15.06 1.40
C VAL A 64 11.69 15.02 2.56
N GLU A 65 11.90 13.88 3.19
CA GLU A 65 12.88 13.70 4.27
C GLU A 65 14.30 14.04 3.80
N LEU A 66 14.69 13.56 2.62
CA LEU A 66 16.01 13.83 2.05
C LEU A 66 16.19 15.31 1.74
N ARG A 67 15.19 15.93 1.08
CA ARG A 67 15.21 17.37 0.79
C ARG A 67 15.31 18.18 2.07
N LEU A 68 14.53 17.84 3.10
CA LEU A 68 14.54 18.55 4.38
C LEU A 68 15.90 18.41 5.06
N THR A 69 16.47 17.19 5.07
CA THR A 69 17.80 16.93 5.64
C THR A 69 18.88 17.75 4.93
N ILE A 70 18.87 17.78 3.59
CA ILE A 70 19.81 18.58 2.79
C ILE A 70 19.61 20.07 3.08
N HIS A 71 18.37 20.56 3.10
CA HIS A 71 18.10 21.98 3.36
C HIS A 71 18.56 22.41 4.75
N MET A 72 18.29 21.61 5.77
CA MET A 72 18.73 21.86 7.14
C MET A 72 20.26 21.80 7.25
N GLY A 73 20.89 20.79 6.64
CA GLY A 73 22.35 20.68 6.59
C GLY A 73 23.00 21.87 5.90
N ALA A 74 22.44 22.32 4.78
CA ALA A 74 22.89 23.50 4.06
C ALA A 74 22.75 24.77 4.90
N MET A 75 21.58 25.00 5.52
CA MET A 75 21.36 26.15 6.40
C MET A 75 22.34 26.19 7.58
N LEU A 76 22.58 25.05 8.23
CA LEU A 76 23.55 24.94 9.32
C LEU A 76 24.97 25.22 8.84
N ALA A 77 25.38 24.64 7.70
CA ALA A 77 26.69 24.89 7.12
C ALA A 77 26.88 26.38 6.76
N THR A 78 25.85 27.01 6.18
CA THR A 78 25.86 28.45 5.88
C THR A 78 25.98 29.28 7.15
N ALA A 79 25.21 28.98 8.20
CA ALA A 79 25.28 29.70 9.47
C ALA A 79 26.68 29.58 10.11
N ILE A 80 27.29 28.39 10.11
CA ILE A 80 28.65 28.17 10.62
C ILE A 80 29.67 28.95 9.79
N ALA A 81 29.57 28.92 8.45
CA ALA A 81 30.47 29.64 7.57
C ALA A 81 30.43 31.16 7.83
N ILE A 82 29.24 31.72 8.06
CA ILE A 82 29.07 33.13 8.42
C ILE A 82 29.73 33.44 9.77
N LEU A 83 29.50 32.61 10.79
CA LEU A 83 30.12 32.80 12.12
C LEU A 83 31.66 32.78 12.04
N VAL A 84 32.23 31.82 11.30
CA VAL A 84 33.68 31.72 11.11
C VAL A 84 34.23 32.93 10.35
N ALA A 85 33.51 33.43 9.36
CA ALA A 85 33.91 34.64 8.63
C ALA A 85 33.93 35.86 9.55
N ILE A 86 32.93 36.01 10.43
CA ILE A 86 32.87 37.13 11.39
C ILE A 86 34.05 37.05 12.38
N ASP A 87 34.29 35.88 13.00
CA ASP A 87 35.38 35.70 13.96
C ASP A 87 36.77 35.97 13.32
N ARG A 88 36.97 35.50 12.08
CA ARG A 88 38.26 35.62 11.40
C ARG A 88 38.53 37.01 10.81
N PHE A 89 37.52 37.69 10.27
CA PHE A 89 37.68 38.97 9.57
C PHE A 89 37.32 40.20 10.42
N LEU A 90 36.63 40.01 11.54
CA LEU A 90 36.29 41.07 12.48
C LEU A 90 36.81 40.74 13.90
N PRO A 91 38.15 40.60 14.09
CA PRO A 91 38.69 40.34 15.41
C PRO A 91 38.31 41.49 16.35
N ILE A 92 37.44 41.19 17.31
CA ILE A 92 37.05 42.16 18.35
C ILE A 92 38.30 42.39 19.20
N PRO A 93 38.83 43.61 19.29
CA PRO A 93 39.98 43.87 20.14
C PRO A 93 39.58 43.54 21.58
N ALA A 94 40.31 42.59 22.18
CA ALA A 94 40.15 42.27 23.59
C ALA A 94 40.43 43.53 24.42
N THR A 95 39.40 44.05 25.09
CA THR A 95 39.52 45.10 26.12
C THR A 95 40.12 44.53 27.38
#